data_AF-X1P5K9-F1
#
_entry.id   AF-X1P5K9-F1
#
_cell.length_a   1.000
_cell.length_b   1.000
_cell.length_c   1.000
_cell.angle_alpha   90.00
_cell.angle_beta   90.00
_cell.angle_gamma   90.00
#
_symmetry.space_group_name_H-M   'P 1'
#
loop_
_entity.id
_entity.type
_entity.pdbx_description
1 polymer ?
#
loop_
_entity_poly.entity_id
_entity_poly.type
_entity_poly.pdbx_seq_one_letter_code
_entity_poly.pdbx_strand_id
1 'polypeptide(L)'
;LKENKLISFIKNGSILPRRSGVSDSPLPISEAIAFKSPPELEVTLEAPNTGKITGMGIPEGVTLIIGGGFHGKTTLLKAIEKGIYNHIPADGREYSVTIDSAVKIRAEEGRSIQKVNIIKNLNY
;
A
#
# COMPACT_ATOMS: atom_id res chain seq x y z
N LEU A 1 -6.62 -10.53 6.52
CA LEU A 1 -5.76 -10.67 5.31
C LEU A 1 -5.31 -12.11 5.09
N LYS A 2 -4.56 -12.71 6.03
CA LYS A 2 -4.00 -14.07 5.92
C LYS A 2 -5.02 -15.16 5.56
N GLU A 3 -6.19 -15.16 6.21
CA GLU A 3 -7.27 -16.12 5.92
C GLU A 3 -7.78 -16.04 4.47
N ASN A 4 -7.64 -14.87 3.84
CA ASN A 4 -8.04 -14.62 2.46
C ASN A 4 -6.85 -14.70 1.47
N LYS A 5 -5.66 -15.14 1.93
CA LYS A 5 -4.41 -15.20 1.14
C LYS A 5 -4.01 -13.86 0.50
N LEU A 6 -4.27 -12.76 1.23
CA LEU A 6 -3.93 -11.40 0.82
C LEU A 6 -2.72 -10.88 1.61
N ILE A 7 -1.86 -10.12 0.95
CA ILE A 7 -0.77 -9.36 1.59
C ILE A 7 -1.13 -7.90 1.83
N SER A 8 -2.10 -7.36 1.09
CA SER A 8 -2.59 -6.00 1.25
C SER A 8 -4.05 -5.88 0.83
N PHE A 9 -4.76 -4.94 1.43
CA PHE A 9 -6.12 -4.55 1.03
C PHE A 9 -6.25 -3.02 1.03
N ILE A 10 -6.92 -2.47 0.02
CA ILE A 10 -7.20 -1.04 -0.09
C ILE A 10 -8.68 -0.84 -0.40
N LYS A 11 -9.42 -0.26 0.54
CA LYS A 11 -10.85 0.01 0.39
C LYS A 11 -11.16 0.94 -0.79
N ASN A 12 -12.23 0.65 -1.53
CA ASN A 12 -12.81 1.56 -2.52
C ASN A 12 -13.26 2.88 -1.87
N GLY A 13 -12.92 4.01 -2.49
CA GLY A 13 -13.19 5.35 -1.95
C GLY A 13 -12.04 5.95 -1.16
N SER A 14 -10.95 5.21 -0.91
CA SER A 14 -9.79 5.71 -0.17
C SER A 14 -9.12 6.90 -0.89
N ILE A 15 -8.62 7.87 -0.12
CA ILE A 15 -7.85 9.01 -0.63
C ILE A 15 -6.37 8.76 -0.36
N LEU A 16 -5.71 8.17 -1.36
CA LEU A 16 -4.29 7.83 -1.30
C LEU A 16 -3.34 9.03 -1.46
N PRO A 17 -3.58 10.01 -2.35
CA PRO A 17 -2.66 11.14 -2.50
C PRO A 17 -2.63 12.01 -1.24
N ARG A 18 -1.44 12.50 -0.91
CA ARG A 18 -1.22 13.42 0.22
C ARG A 18 -1.21 14.85 -0.28
N ARG A 19 -1.52 15.80 0.60
CA ARG A 19 -1.63 17.23 0.27
C ARG A 19 -0.36 17.79 -0.39
N SER A 20 0.82 17.37 0.05
CA SER A 20 2.09 17.77 -0.56
C SER A 20 3.21 16.79 -0.20
N GLY A 21 4.41 16.98 -0.76
CA GLY A 21 5.59 16.18 -0.43
C GLY A 21 6.08 16.32 1.03
N VAL A 22 5.66 17.38 1.73
CA VAL A 22 6.05 17.69 3.12
C VAL A 22 4.92 17.54 4.13
N SER A 23 3.69 17.28 3.66
CA SER A 23 2.50 17.13 4.49
C SER A 23 1.91 15.74 4.32
N ASP A 24 1.83 14.97 5.40
CA ASP A 24 1.18 13.66 5.36
C ASP A 24 -0.34 13.73 5.55
N SER A 25 -0.98 14.90 5.58
CA SER A 25 -2.45 15.01 5.49
C SER A 25 -2.97 14.60 4.10
N PRO A 26 -4.22 14.10 3.98
CA PRO A 26 -4.79 13.73 2.68
C PRO A 26 -4.93 14.94 1.76
N LEU A 27 -4.83 14.71 0.46
CA LEU A 27 -5.24 15.69 -0.54
C LEU A 27 -6.75 15.97 -0.36
N PRO A 28 -7.20 17.24 -0.44
CA PRO A 28 -8.63 17.55 -0.34
C PRO A 28 -9.47 16.73 -1.31
N ILE A 29 -10.65 16.26 -0.86
CA ILE A 29 -11.54 15.41 -1.67
C ILE A 29 -11.97 16.11 -2.97
N SER A 30 -12.09 17.45 -2.94
CA SER A 30 -12.39 18.27 -4.13
C SER A 30 -11.34 18.18 -5.24
N GLU A 31 -10.12 17.75 -4.92
CA GLU A 31 -8.97 17.66 -5.84
C GLU A 31 -8.50 16.22 -6.06
N ALA A 32 -8.92 15.29 -5.21
CA ALA A 32 -8.44 13.92 -5.21
C ALA A 32 -9.38 12.98 -6.00
N ILE A 33 -8.76 12.07 -6.77
CA ILE A 33 -9.48 10.94 -7.34
C ILE A 33 -9.50 9.81 -6.30
N ALA A 34 -10.71 9.44 -5.87
CA ALA A 34 -10.89 8.35 -4.92
C ALA A 34 -10.48 7.01 -5.56
N PHE A 35 -9.80 6.18 -4.77
CA PHE A 35 -9.31 4.88 -5.22
C PHE A 35 -10.48 3.96 -5.59
N LYS A 36 -10.35 3.25 -6.71
CA LYS A 36 -11.29 2.22 -7.15
C LYS A 36 -10.51 0.98 -7.58
N SER A 37 -10.90 -0.16 -7.03
CA SER A 37 -10.32 -1.46 -7.40
C SER A 37 -10.60 -1.78 -8.87
N PRO A 38 -9.64 -2.39 -9.58
CA PRO A 38 -9.98 -3.12 -10.79
C PRO A 38 -10.85 -4.34 -10.43
N PRO A 39 -11.79 -4.77 -11.30
CA PRO A 39 -12.69 -5.89 -11.02
C PRO A 39 -11.97 -7.20 -10.69
N GLU A 40 -10.82 -7.45 -11.32
CA GLU A 40 -10.07 -8.70 -11.19
C GLU A 40 -9.39 -8.87 -9.82
N LEU A 41 -9.22 -7.76 -9.08
CA LEU A 41 -8.65 -7.75 -7.73
C LEU A 41 -9.67 -7.29 -6.69
N GLU A 42 -10.93 -7.07 -7.08
CA GLU A 42 -11.95 -6.60 -6.16
C GLU A 42 -12.40 -7.73 -5.23
N VAL A 43 -12.29 -7.49 -3.93
CA VAL A 43 -12.70 -8.42 -2.88
C VAL A 43 -13.52 -7.66 -1.84
N THR A 44 -14.35 -8.40 -1.10
CA THR A 44 -15.09 -7.85 0.04
C THR A 44 -14.66 -8.55 1.32
N LEU A 45 -14.18 -7.78 2.29
CA LEU A 45 -13.80 -8.24 3.61
C LEU A 45 -14.86 -7.83 4.63
N GLU A 46 -14.96 -8.56 5.74
CA GLU A 46 -15.86 -8.23 6.85
C GLU A 46 -15.06 -7.67 8.02
N ALA A 47 -15.45 -6.48 8.49
CA ALA A 47 -14.88 -5.83 9.66
C ALA A 47 -15.91 -5.85 10.80
N PRO A 48 -15.51 -6.18 12.05
CA PRO A 48 -16.45 -6.35 13.16
C PRO A 48 -17.39 -5.16 13.42
N ASN A 49 -16.91 -3.93 13.22
CA ASN A 49 -17.65 -2.71 13.55
C ASN A 49 -18.22 -1.98 12.33
N THR A 50 -17.65 -2.18 11.15
CA THR A 50 -18.01 -1.44 9.92
C THR A 50 -18.77 -2.33 8.93
N GLY A 51 -18.87 -3.63 9.21
CA GLY A 51 -19.50 -4.61 8.33
C GLY A 51 -18.65 -4.88 7.09
N LYS A 52 -19.32 -5.09 5.94
CA LYS A 52 -18.66 -5.43 4.67
C LYS A 52 -17.95 -4.22 4.06
N ILE A 53 -16.72 -4.43 3.64
CA ILE A 53 -15.86 -3.43 3.01
C ILE A 53 -15.32 -3.99 1.71
N THR A 54 -15.64 -3.34 0.60
CA THR A 54 -15.17 -3.72 -0.75
C THR A 54 -13.96 -2.88 -1.16
N GLY A 55 -12.99 -3.51 -1.81
CA GLY A 55 -11.76 -2.85 -2.25
C GLY A 55 -10.82 -3.80 -2.99
N MET A 56 -9.62 -3.31 -3.28
CA MET A 56 -8.59 -4.09 -3.97
C MET A 56 -7.85 -4.99 -2.98
N GLY A 57 -7.91 -6.31 -3.19
CA GLY A 57 -7.10 -7.30 -2.48
C GLY A 57 -5.87 -7.68 -3.30
N ILE A 58 -4.67 -7.45 -2.74
CA ILE A 58 -3.42 -7.89 -3.36
C ILE A 58 -3.09 -9.29 -2.80
N PRO A 59 -3.08 -10.34 -3.63
CA PRO A 59 -2.81 -11.70 -3.18
C PRO A 59 -1.34 -11.92 -2.85
N GLU A 60 -1.05 -12.98 -2.11
CA GLU A 60 0.32 -13.51 -1.96
C GLU A 60 0.94 -13.82 -3.34
N GLY A 61 2.25 -13.56 -3.46
CA GLY A 61 3.01 -13.77 -4.70
C GLY A 61 3.69 -12.49 -5.18
N VAL A 62 3.81 -12.34 -6.50
CA VAL A 62 4.43 -11.17 -7.14
C VAL A 62 3.34 -10.34 -7.83
N THR A 63 3.19 -9.09 -7.43
CA THR A 63 2.29 -8.12 -8.06
C THR A 63 3.11 -6.99 -8.69
N LEU A 64 2.88 -6.72 -9.97
CA LEU A 64 3.56 -5.65 -10.70
C LEU A 64 2.63 -4.44 -10.88
N ILE A 65 3.04 -3.28 -10.38
CA ILE A 65 2.32 -2.01 -10.55
C ILE A 65 2.94 -1.25 -11.74
N ILE A 66 2.25 -1.25 -12.88
CA ILE A 66 2.68 -0.60 -14.13
C ILE A 66 1.88 0.67 -14.44
N GLY A 67 2.33 1.44 -15.44
CA GLY A 67 1.65 2.66 -15.91
C GLY A 67 2.63 3.80 -16.24
N GLY A 68 2.13 4.85 -16.89
CA GLY A 68 2.92 6.04 -17.27
C GLY A 68 3.48 6.83 -16.08
N GLY A 69 4.47 7.70 -16.35
CA GLY A 69 4.98 8.64 -15.35
C GLY A 69 3.85 9.51 -14.79
N PHE A 70 3.86 9.78 -13.48
CA PHE A 70 2.82 10.58 -12.80
C PHE A 70 1.40 9.99 -12.72
N HIS A 71 1.19 8.72 -13.08
CA HIS A 71 -0.13 8.06 -12.98
C HIS A 71 -0.43 7.44 -11.60
N GLY A 72 0.17 7.95 -10.51
CA GLY A 72 -0.18 7.51 -9.14
C GLY A 72 0.43 6.18 -8.66
N LYS A 73 1.31 5.53 -9.43
CA LYS A 73 2.00 4.28 -8.99
C LYS A 73 2.70 4.42 -7.64
N THR A 74 3.50 5.46 -7.49
CA THR A 74 4.21 5.76 -6.23
C THR A 74 3.24 6.08 -5.10
N THR A 75 2.11 6.71 -5.40
CA THR A 75 1.05 7.01 -4.43
C THR A 75 0.41 5.72 -3.90
N LEU A 76 0.08 4.80 -4.80
CA LEU A 76 -0.44 3.47 -4.44
C LEU A 76 0.59 2.68 -3.61
N LEU A 77 1.84 2.63 -4.06
CA LEU A 77 2.90 1.92 -3.34
C LEU A 77 3.16 2.50 -1.94
N LYS A 78 3.08 3.82 -1.78
CA LYS A 78 3.18 4.49 -0.47
C LYS A 78 2.01 4.15 0.45
N ALA A 79 0.81 3.98 -0.08
CA ALA A 79 -0.35 3.54 0.72
C ALA A 79 -0.19 2.10 1.22
N ILE A 80 0.36 1.21 0.40
CA ILE A 80 0.73 -0.16 0.79
C ILE A 80 1.87 -0.14 1.83
N GLU A 81 2.92 0.65 1.60
CA GLU A 81 4.04 0.81 2.55
C GLU A 81 3.56 1.25 3.93
N LYS A 82 2.60 2.19 3.98
CA LYS A 82 2.07 2.72 5.25
C LYS A 82 0.94 1.87 5.84
N GLY A 83 0.39 0.93 5.09
CA GLY A 83 -0.69 0.05 5.53
C GLY A 83 -0.30 -0.95 6.64
N ILE A 84 0.98 -1.03 7.01
CA ILE A 84 1.41 -1.74 8.22
C ILE A 84 0.98 -1.03 9.52
N TYR A 85 0.59 0.25 9.42
CA TYR A 85 0.11 1.05 10.54
C TYR A 85 -1.40 1.30 10.40
N ASN A 86 -2.08 1.32 11.55
CA ASN A 86 -3.43 1.87 11.59
C ASN A 86 -3.35 3.40 11.40
N HIS A 87 -4.20 3.92 10.53
CA HIS A 87 -4.35 5.36 10.33
C HIS A 87 -5.55 5.90 11.11
N ILE A 88 -5.47 7.17 11.51
CA ILE A 88 -6.57 7.86 12.18
C ILE A 88 -7.79 8.00 11.26
N PRO A 89 -9.02 8.12 11.80
CA PRO A 89 -10.19 8.45 11.01
C PRO A 89 -9.97 9.72 10.17
N ALA A 90 -10.49 9.72 8.94
CA ALA A 90 -10.34 10.79 7.94
C ALA A 90 -8.90 11.00 7.39
N ASP A 91 -7.97 10.08 7.64
CA ASP A 91 -6.66 10.08 6.98
C ASP A 91 -6.77 9.78 5.47
N GLY A 92 -7.84 9.10 5.05
CA GLY A 92 -8.06 8.62 3.68
C GLY A 92 -7.44 7.24 3.42
N ARG A 93 -6.57 6.75 4.32
CA ARG A 93 -5.94 5.42 4.26
C ARG A 93 -6.34 4.53 5.45
N GLU A 94 -7.35 4.89 6.24
CA GLU A 94 -7.78 4.13 7.43
C GLU A 94 -8.15 2.66 7.16
N TYR A 95 -8.46 2.30 5.91
CA TYR A 95 -8.73 0.92 5.46
C TYR A 95 -7.73 0.45 4.39
N SER A 96 -6.57 1.10 4.29
CA SER A 96 -5.41 0.61 3.55
C SER A 96 -4.56 -0.18 4.53
N VAL A 97 -4.61 -1.51 4.44
CA VAL A 97 -3.93 -2.41 5.37
C VAL A 97 -2.99 -3.34 4.62
N THR A 98 -1.85 -3.63 5.24
CA THR A 98 -0.80 -4.49 4.70
C THR A 98 -0.29 -5.39 5.82
N ILE A 99 0.19 -6.58 5.49
CA ILE A 99 0.81 -7.48 6.48
C ILE A 99 1.92 -6.75 7.27
N ASP A 100 1.98 -6.98 8.58
CA ASP A 100 2.86 -6.28 9.53
C ASP A 100 4.36 -6.42 9.22
N SER A 101 4.74 -7.53 8.61
CA SER A 101 6.10 -7.88 8.19
C SER A 101 6.53 -7.27 6.86
N ALA A 102 5.69 -6.46 6.20
CA ALA A 102 6.05 -5.83 4.94
C ALA A 102 7.22 -4.84 5.12
N VAL A 103 8.23 -4.97 4.26
CA VAL A 103 9.40 -4.09 4.24
C VAL A 103 9.54 -3.49 2.85
N LYS A 104 9.71 -2.16 2.81
CA LYS A 104 10.12 -1.47 1.58
C LYS A 104 11.62 -1.50 1.43
N ILE A 105 12.08 -2.04 0.30
CA ILE A 105 13.49 -2.09 -0.05
C ILE A 105 13.77 -1.00 -1.11
N ARG A 106 14.89 -0.30 -0.95
CA ARG A 106 15.45 0.63 -1.93
C ARG A 106 16.97 0.55 -1.89
N ALA A 107 17.63 0.97 -2.97
CA ALA A 107 19.06 1.24 -2.92
C ALA A 107 19.33 2.39 -1.94
N GLU A 108 20.40 2.25 -1.17
CA GLU A 108 20.86 3.25 -0.20
C GLU A 108 22.39 3.33 -0.31
N GLU A 109 22.84 4.37 -0.98
CA GLU A 109 24.26 4.58 -1.27
C GLU A 109 25.04 4.94 0.00
N GLY A 110 26.23 4.37 0.15
CA GLY A 110 27.14 4.67 1.27
C GLY A 110 26.77 4.02 2.62
N ARG A 111 25.71 3.21 2.71
CA ARG A 111 25.37 2.53 3.97
C ARG A 111 26.44 1.50 4.36
N SER A 112 26.79 1.46 5.64
CA SER A 112 27.64 0.39 6.16
C SER A 112 26.86 -0.93 6.25
N ILE A 113 27.52 -2.05 5.93
CA ILE A 113 26.98 -3.40 6.10
C ILE A 113 27.95 -4.16 7.00
N GLN A 114 27.44 -4.77 8.07
CA GLN A 114 28.24 -5.57 8.98
C GLN A 114 27.59 -6.94 9.20
N LYS A 115 28.36 -8.01 8.98
CA LYS A 115 27.98 -9.40 9.33
C LYS A 115 26.63 -9.84 8.74
N VAL A 116 26.31 -9.43 7.50
CA VAL A 116 25.12 -9.90 6.77
C VAL A 116 25.56 -10.78 5.59
N ASN A 117 24.98 -11.97 5.47
CA ASN A 117 25.19 -12.84 4.31
C ASN A 117 24.29 -12.39 3.15
N ILE A 118 24.91 -11.95 2.06
CA ILE A 118 24.24 -11.49 0.84
C ILE A 118 24.63 -12.30 -0.41
N ILE A 119 25.29 -13.45 -0.23
CA ILE A 119 25.88 -14.25 -1.32
C ILE A 119 24.85 -14.62 -2.39
N LYS A 120 23.60 -14.90 -2.01
CA LYS A 120 22.51 -15.21 -2.96
C LYS A 120 22.27 -14.10 -4.02
N ASN A 121 22.69 -12.87 -3.74
CA ASN A 121 22.47 -11.70 -4.59
C ASN A 121 23.76 -11.13 -5.21
N LEU A 122 24.92 -11.73 -4.92
CA LEU A 122 26.22 -11.33 -5.50
C LEU A 122 26.77 -12.48 -6.32
N ASN A 123 27.01 -12.24 -7.60
CA ASN A 123 27.74 -13.19 -8.44
C ASN A 123 29.23 -12.82 -8.38
N TYR A 124 29.98 -13.49 -7.52
CA TYR A 124 31.43 -13.63 -7.61
C TYR A 124 31.77 -15.11 -7.65
#